data_AF-A0AAV9AIQ0-F1
#
_entry.id   AF-A0AAV9AIQ0-F1
#
_cell.length_a   1.000
_cell.length_b   1.000
_cell.length_c   1.000
_cell.angle_alpha   90.00
_cell.angle_beta   90.00
_cell.angle_gamma   90.00
#
_symmetry.space_group_name_H-M   'P 1'
#
loop_
_entity.id
_entity.type
_entity.pdbx_description
1 polymer ?
#
loop_
_entity_poly.entity_id
_entity_poly.type
_entity_poly.pdbx_seq_one_letter_code
_entity_poly.pdbx_strand_id
1 'polypeptide(L)'
;MKIFGFETGFYDVMQVSRMDYDACEGGNPFREFSGGPATVSLEQVGVYYFICSLGNYCELGVKVSVVVHRLPTMVSPPLPSPPISRPSP
;
A
#
# COMPACT_ATOMS: atom_id res chain seq x y z
N MET A 1 -5.16 -1.29 1.54
CA MET A 1 -5.33 -1.38 0.08
C MET A 1 -5.32 0.02 -0.53
N LYS A 2 -4.86 0.16 -1.76
CA LYS A 2 -4.87 1.42 -2.52
C LYS A 2 -5.50 1.16 -3.90
N ILE A 3 -6.40 2.04 -4.32
CA ILE A 3 -7.02 2.01 -5.64
C ILE A 3 -6.33 3.03 -6.54
N PHE A 4 -5.95 2.60 -7.74
CA PHE A 4 -5.42 3.44 -8.81
C PHE A 4 -6.41 3.48 -9.96
N GLY A 5 -7.00 4.65 -10.22
CA GLY A 5 -7.87 4.87 -11.37
C GLY A 5 -7.06 5.35 -12.56
N PHE A 6 -7.15 4.64 -13.68
CA PHE A 6 -6.51 5.00 -14.95
C PHE A 6 -7.23 4.31 -16.12
N GLU A 7 -7.01 4.81 -17.34
CA GLU A 7 -7.57 4.22 -18.55
C GLU A 7 -6.67 3.08 -19.06
N THR A 8 -7.25 1.89 -19.20
CA THR A 8 -6.57 0.69 -19.70
C THR A 8 -5.98 0.95 -21.09
N GLY A 9 -4.70 0.61 -21.27
CA GLY A 9 -3.98 0.78 -22.54
C GLY A 9 -3.27 2.13 -22.70
N PHE A 10 -3.61 3.14 -21.88
CA PHE A 10 -2.90 4.43 -21.84
C PHE A 10 -1.96 4.57 -20.65
N TYR A 11 -2.24 3.85 -19.57
CA TYR A 11 -1.43 3.82 -18.36
C TYR A 11 -1.36 2.41 -17.81
N ASP A 12 -0.37 2.18 -16.98
CA ASP A 12 -0.22 1.01 -16.14
C ASP A 12 0.19 1.44 -14.73
N VAL A 13 0.24 0.47 -13.82
CA VAL A 13 0.81 0.63 -12.49
C VAL A 13 1.79 -0.50 -12.27
N MET A 14 3.08 -0.16 -12.20
CA MET A 14 4.14 -1.10 -11.84
C MET A 14 4.63 -0.81 -10.43
N GLN A 15 4.58 -1.80 -9.55
CA GLN A 15 5.25 -1.75 -8.26
C GLN A 15 6.72 -2.11 -8.46
N VAL A 16 7.63 -1.22 -8.09
CA VAL A 16 9.07 -1.37 -8.38
C VAL A 16 9.93 -1.14 -7.13
N SER A 17 11.24 -1.37 -7.24
CA SER A 17 12.18 -1.01 -6.18
C SER A 17 12.36 0.51 -6.08
N ARG A 18 12.98 0.99 -4.99
CA ARG A 18 13.32 2.42 -4.87
C ARG A 18 14.26 2.86 -6.00
N MET A 19 15.24 2.02 -6.34
CA MET A 19 16.23 2.34 -7.39
C MET A 19 15.52 2.53 -8.74
N ASP A 20 14.63 1.60 -9.07
CA ASP A 20 13.84 1.63 -10.30
C ASP A 20 12.86 2.81 -10.34
N TYR A 21 12.27 3.17 -9.19
CA TYR A 21 11.42 4.35 -9.07
C TYR A 21 12.16 5.67 -9.30
N ASP A 22 13.40 5.77 -8.80
CA ASP A 22 14.25 6.94 -8.99
C ASP A 22 14.74 7.02 -10.44
N ALA A 23 15.06 5.88 -11.06
CA ALA A 23 15.51 5.76 -12.44
C ALA A 23 14.38 5.72 -13.49
N CYS A 24 13.12 5.59 -13.07
CA CYS A 24 11.98 5.34 -13.95
C CYS A 24 12.09 4.04 -14.78
N GLU A 25 12.62 2.97 -14.19
CA GLU A 25 12.81 1.68 -14.85
C GLU A 25 11.67 0.70 -14.55
N GLY A 26 10.92 0.32 -15.57
CA GLY A 26 9.82 -0.66 -15.46
C GLY A 26 10.20 -2.10 -15.80
N GLY A 27 11.50 -2.41 -16.00
CA GLY A 27 11.93 -3.71 -16.54
C GLY A 27 11.76 -4.89 -15.58
N ASN A 28 11.72 -4.64 -14.26
CA ASN A 28 11.68 -5.69 -13.24
C ASN A 28 10.66 -5.40 -12.13
N PRO A 29 9.35 -5.31 -12.44
CA PRO A 29 8.35 -4.98 -11.44
C PRO A 29 8.13 -6.14 -10.46
N PHE A 30 7.90 -5.81 -9.19
CA PHE A 30 7.39 -6.75 -8.20
C PHE A 30 5.95 -7.17 -8.50
N ARG A 31 5.15 -6.22 -9.03
CA ARG A 31 3.76 -6.42 -9.46
C ARG A 31 3.45 -5.47 -10.61
N GLU A 32 2.64 -5.94 -11.54
CA GLU A 32 2.20 -5.18 -12.70
C GLU A 32 0.67 -5.19 -12.78
N PHE A 33 0.10 -4.03 -13.10
CA PHE A 33 -1.32 -3.85 -13.32
C PHE A 33 -1.53 -3.01 -14.59
N SER A 34 -1.93 -3.66 -15.68
CA SER A 34 -2.15 -3.02 -16.99
C SER A 34 -3.61 -2.60 -17.25
N GLY A 35 -4.53 -2.93 -16.34
CA GLY A 35 -5.96 -2.61 -16.43
C GLY A 35 -6.45 -1.77 -15.25
N GLY A 36 -7.19 -0.71 -15.55
CA GLY A 36 -7.75 0.21 -14.56
C GLY A 36 -9.25 0.02 -14.32
N PRO A 37 -9.77 0.37 -13.13
CA PRO A 37 -9.01 0.73 -11.93
C PRO A 37 -8.32 -0.50 -11.30
N ALA A 38 -7.06 -0.35 -10.90
CA ALA A 38 -6.30 -1.40 -10.23
C ALA A 38 -6.45 -1.31 -8.70
N THR A 39 -6.64 -2.46 -8.04
CA THR A 39 -6.63 -2.55 -6.57
C THR A 39 -5.35 -3.22 -6.09
N VAL A 40 -4.57 -2.50 -5.28
CA VAL A 40 -3.27 -2.95 -4.77
C VAL A 40 -3.33 -3.22 -3.28
N SER A 41 -2.97 -4.44 -2.88
CA SER A 41 -2.80 -4.83 -1.49
C SER A 41 -1.47 -4.32 -0.94
N LEU A 42 -1.53 -3.63 0.20
CA LEU A 42 -0.37 -3.07 0.90
C LEU A 42 -0.33 -3.69 2.29
N GLU A 43 0.34 -4.83 2.40
CA GLU A 43 0.23 -5.73 3.57
C GLU A 43 1.26 -5.41 4.65
N GLN A 44 2.40 -4.83 4.27
CA GLN A 44 3.52 -4.60 5.16
C GLN A 44 3.72 -3.11 5.40
N VAL A 45 4.24 -2.79 6.58
CA VAL A 45 4.64 -1.42 6.93
C VAL A 45 5.90 -1.09 6.13
N GLY A 46 5.96 0.09 5.55
CA GLY A 46 7.08 0.50 4.72
C GLY A 46 6.68 1.46 3.62
N VAL A 47 7.57 1.63 2.64
CA VAL A 47 7.32 2.48 1.47
C VAL A 47 7.21 1.59 0.24
N TYR A 48 6.12 1.77 -0.49
CA TYR A 48 5.87 1.13 -1.77
C TYR A 48 6.05 2.17 -2.87
N TYR A 49 6.72 1.79 -3.95
CA TYR A 49 6.99 2.67 -5.07
C TYR A 49 6.24 2.18 -6.30
N PHE A 50 5.54 3.09 -6.95
CA PHE A 50 4.75 2.81 -8.14
C PHE A 50 5.09 3.78 -9.25
N ILE A 51 5.20 3.28 -10.48
CA ILE A 51 5.43 4.08 -11.69
C ILE A 51 4.42 3.69 -12.76
N CYS A 52 4.21 4.60 -13.71
CA CYS A 52 3.70 4.26 -15.05
C CYS A 52 4.92 3.98 -15.95
N SER A 53 5.01 2.80 -16.53
CA SER A 53 6.16 2.39 -17.36
C SER A 53 5.98 2.75 -18.84
N LEU A 54 4.80 3.25 -19.22
CA LEU A 54 4.50 3.55 -20.61
C LEU A 54 5.15 4.86 -21.06
N GLY A 55 5.94 4.76 -22.15
CA GLY A 55 6.59 5.91 -22.75
C GLY A 55 7.53 6.61 -21.77
N ASN A 56 7.42 7.93 -21.67
CA ASN A 56 8.18 8.77 -20.74
C ASN A 56 7.32 9.31 -19.58
N TYR A 57 6.19 8.66 -19.27
CA TYR A 57 5.25 9.18 -18.29
C TYR A 57 5.84 9.20 -16.87
N CYS A 58 6.68 8.23 -16.51
CA CYS A 58 7.34 8.25 -15.21
C CYS A 58 8.26 9.48 -15.05
N GLU A 59 9.05 9.80 -16.07
CA GLU A 59 9.95 10.96 -16.08
C GLU A 59 9.19 12.27 -16.07
N LEU A 60 7.99 12.28 -16.67
CA LEU A 60 7.04 13.40 -16.62
C LEU A 60 6.29 13.49 -15.27
N GLY A 61 6.56 12.58 -14.33
CA GLY A 61 6.05 12.63 -12.96
C GLY A 61 4.89 11.70 -12.65
N VAL A 62 4.50 10.81 -13.56
CA VAL A 62 3.48 9.77 -13.31
C VAL A 62 4.09 8.63 -12.51
N LYS A 63 4.40 8.94 -11.25
CA LYS A 63 4.94 8.02 -10.26
C LYS A 63 4.54 8.44 -8.86
N VAL A 64 4.39 7.48 -7.94
CA VAL A 64 3.98 7.76 -6.57
C VAL A 64 4.62 6.80 -5.57
N SER A 65 5.06 7.33 -4.44
CA SER A 65 5.43 6.55 -3.27
C SER A 65 4.28 6.51 -2.27
N VAL A 66 3.93 5.33 -1.77
CA VAL A 66 2.91 5.15 -0.74
C VAL A 66 3.57 4.68 0.54
N VAL A 67 3.44 5.46 1.61
CA VAL A 67 3.94 5.10 2.94
C VAL A 67 2.82 4.41 3.72
N VAL A 68 3.10 3.20 4.20
CA VAL A 68 2.19 2.39 5.00
C VAL A 68 2.70 2.40 6.43
N HIS A 69 1.88 2.91 7.34
CA HIS A 69 2.16 2.92 8.78
C HIS A 69 1.44 1.77 9.47
N ARG A 70 1.93 1.38 10.65
CA ARG A 70 1.13 0.53 11.54
C ARG A 70 -0.11 1.30 11.95
N LEU A 71 -1.26 0.64 11.87
CA LEU A 71 -2.44 1.13 12.56
C LEU A 71 -2.12 1.17 14.07
N PRO A 72 -2.49 2.25 14.77
CA PRO A 72 -2.45 2.22 16.22
C PRO A 72 -3.35 1.07 16.67
N THR A 73 -2.79 0.14 17.45
CA THR A 73 -3.58 -0.83 18.19
C THR A 73 -4.49 -0.03 19.12
N MET A 74 -5.80 -0.04 18.88
CA MET A 74 -6.75 0.34 19.92
C MET A 74 -6.50 -0.63 21.07
N VAL A 75 -5.97 -0.10 22.18
CA VAL A 75 -5.94 -0.85 23.43
C VAL A 75 -7.41 -1.04 23.81
N SER A 76 -7.93 -2.26 23.67
CA SER A 76 -9.26 -2.57 24.20
C SER A 76 -9.28 -2.18 25.68
N PRO A 77 -10.33 -1.49 26.17
CA PRO A 77 -10.44 -1.18 27.59
C PRO A 77 -10.32 -2.47 28.41
N PRO A 78 -9.65 -2.45 29.57
CA PRO A 78 -9.49 -3.64 30.41
C PRO A 78 -10.88 -4.20 30.74
N LEU A 79 -11.03 -5.52 30.55
CA LEU A 79 -12.26 -6.23 30.88
C LEU A 79 -12.57 -6.02 32.37
N PRO A 80 -13.81 -5.69 32.76
CA PRO A 80 -14.15 -5.55 34.17
C PRO A 80 -13.83 -6.86 34.91
N SER A 81 -13.08 -6.75 36.01
CA SER A 81 -12.71 -7.89 36.83
C SER A 81 -13.96 -8.57 37.40
N PRO A 82 -14.00 -9.91 37.50
CA PRO A 82 -15.16 -10.60 38.08
C PRO A 82 -15.37 -10.16 39.54
N PRO A 83 -16.62 -10.02 39.99
CA PRO A 83 -16.90 -9.65 41.38
C PRO A 83 -16.39 -10.76 42.31
N ILE A 84 -15.57 -10.37 43.30
CA ILE A 84 -15.17 -11.27 44.39
C ILE A 84 -16.44 -11.58 45.20
N SER A 85 -16.95 -12.80 45.05
CA SER A 85 -17.98 -13.35 45.93
C SER A 85 -17.38 -13.46 47.33
N ARG A 86 -17.74 -12.54 48.22
CA ARG A 86 -17.38 -12.59 49.63
C ARG A 86 -18.14 -13.77 50.27
N PRO A 87 -17.48 -14.72 50.94
CA PRO A 87 -18.18 -15.74 51.71
C PRO A 87 -18.77 -15.11 52.98
N SER A 88 -20.03 -15.38 53.27
CA SER A 88 -20.66 -15.05 54.57
C SER A 88 -20.07 -15.91 55.68
N PRO A 89 -19.74 -15.31 56.82
CA PRO A 89 -20.53 -15.52 58.04
C PRO A 89 -20.95 -14.22 58.75
#